data_AF-A0A951UUZ7-F1
#
_entry.id   AF-A0A951UUZ7-F1
#
_cell.length_a   1.000
_cell.length_b   1.000
_cell.length_c   1.000
_cell.angle_alpha   90.00
_cell.angle_beta   90.00
_cell.angle_gamma   90.00
#
_symmetry.space_group_name_H-M   'P 1'
#
loop_
_entity.id
_entity.type
_entity.pdbx_description
1 polymer ?
#
loop_
_entity_poly.entity_id
_entity_poly.type
_entity_poly.pdbx_seq_one_letter_code
_entity_poly.pdbx_strand_id
1 'polypeptide(L)'
;MFMYQLNEITNDMMRHRKSIENGTMDFLFISMFQYYKEKGYDGFNIGLFVLSGVGETTQSQRLDKILRYLSEHLKRFYNFQGFHVCKDKFNPRWKPRYLVYSSLRGLPDVVVAIIRADSGDRLLDYLKPGS
;
A
#
# COMPACT_ATOMS: atom_id res chain seq x y z
N MET A 1 2.17 25.69 -17.35
CA MET A 1 0.75 25.36 -17.17
C MET A 1 0.66 24.05 -16.40
N PHE A 2 0.68 24.11 -15.06
CA PHE A 2 0.63 22.94 -14.18
C PHE A 2 -0.84 22.60 -13.88
N MET A 3 -1.49 21.85 -14.76
CA MET A 3 -2.81 21.27 -14.46
C MET A 3 -2.63 19.81 -14.04
N TYR A 4 -2.49 19.59 -12.74
CA TYR A 4 -2.52 18.24 -12.15
C TYR A 4 -3.34 18.22 -10.85
N GLN A 5 -4.59 18.68 -10.93
CA GLN A 5 -5.59 18.17 -10.01
C GLN A 5 -6.58 17.36 -10.85
N LEU A 6 -6.36 16.04 -10.91
CA LEU A 6 -7.42 15.14 -11.31
C LEU A 6 -8.57 15.32 -10.30
N ASN A 7 -9.81 15.39 -10.79
CA ASN A 7 -10.98 15.29 -9.93
C ASN A 7 -11.14 13.83 -9.48
N GLU A 8 -10.34 13.41 -8.50
CA GLU A 8 -10.22 12.02 -8.05
C GLU A 8 -10.82 11.84 -6.65
N ILE A 9 -11.45 10.69 -6.42
CA ILE A 9 -11.95 10.29 -5.11
C ILE A 9 -11.20 9.08 -4.57
N THR A 10 -11.18 8.89 -3.25
CA THR A 10 -10.57 7.73 -2.61
C THR A 10 -11.43 7.25 -1.45
N ASN A 11 -11.27 5.99 -1.08
CA ASN A 11 -11.78 5.46 0.17
C ASN A 11 -10.65 5.41 1.20
N ASP A 12 -10.95 5.79 2.44
CA ASP A 12 -10.03 5.61 3.56
C ASP A 12 -10.17 4.20 4.15
N MET A 13 -11.37 3.88 4.64
CA MET A 13 -11.63 2.64 5.35
C MET A 13 -12.59 1.73 4.60
N MET A 14 -12.24 0.44 4.54
CA MET A 14 -13.14 -0.64 4.12
C MET A 14 -13.07 -1.79 5.11
N ARG A 15 -14.24 -2.29 5.51
CA ARG A 15 -14.36 -3.37 6.51
C ARG A 15 -15.18 -4.52 5.92
N HIS A 16 -14.65 -5.73 6.05
CA HIS A 16 -15.33 -6.95 5.63
C HIS A 16 -15.84 -7.72 6.83
N ARG A 17 -17.09 -8.19 6.78
CA ARG A 17 -17.68 -9.05 7.81
C ARG A 17 -17.50 -10.50 7.41
N LYS A 18 -16.96 -11.33 8.32
CA LYS A 18 -16.68 -12.76 8.05
C LYS A 18 -17.91 -13.61 7.68
N SER A 19 -19.10 -13.14 8.03
CA SER A 19 -20.36 -13.86 7.78
C SER A 19 -20.98 -13.60 6.41
N ILE A 20 -20.32 -12.83 5.54
CA ILE A 20 -20.85 -12.39 4.25
C ILE A 20 -20.17 -13.18 3.12
N GLU A 21 -20.90 -13.40 2.04
CA GLU A 21 -20.43 -14.08 0.84
C GLU A 21 -19.25 -13.36 0.18
N ASN A 22 -18.36 -14.16 -0.42
CA ASN A 22 -17.27 -13.66 -1.24
C ASN A 22 -17.82 -12.81 -2.41
N GLY A 23 -17.08 -11.75 -2.76
CA GLY A 23 -17.45 -10.83 -3.86
C GLY A 23 -18.23 -9.59 -3.41
N THR A 24 -18.67 -9.51 -2.15
CA THR A 24 -19.36 -8.31 -1.65
C THR A 24 -18.48 -7.06 -1.68
N MET A 25 -17.18 -7.21 -1.42
CA MET A 25 -16.21 -6.11 -1.57
C MET A 25 -16.11 -5.62 -3.01
N ASP A 26 -16.23 -6.53 -3.97
CA ASP A 26 -16.10 -6.25 -5.41
C ASP A 26 -17.33 -5.49 -5.88
N PHE A 27 -18.50 -5.96 -5.47
CA PHE A 27 -19.76 -5.28 -5.68
C PHE A 27 -19.74 -3.86 -5.10
N LEU A 28 -19.23 -3.69 -3.88
CA LEU A 28 -19.12 -2.38 -3.24
C LEU A 28 -18.21 -1.44 -4.04
N PHE A 29 -17.04 -1.89 -4.48
CA PHE A 29 -16.14 -1.10 -5.33
C PHE A 29 -16.79 -0.72 -6.67
N ILE A 30 -17.39 -1.68 -7.37
CA ILE A 30 -18.05 -1.43 -8.66
C ILE A 30 -19.18 -0.41 -8.49
N SER A 31 -19.98 -0.55 -7.43
CA SER A 31 -21.05 0.40 -7.11
C SER A 31 -20.51 1.80 -6.86
N MET A 32 -19.41 1.94 -6.13
CA MET A 32 -18.75 3.23 -5.92
C MET A 32 -18.20 3.83 -7.22
N PHE A 33 -17.58 3.01 -8.08
CA PHE A 33 -17.06 3.49 -9.36
C PHE A 33 -18.16 4.04 -10.24
N GLN A 34 -19.31 3.35 -10.33
CA GLN A 34 -20.47 3.81 -11.10
C GLN A 34 -21.04 5.10 -10.51
N TYR A 35 -21.26 5.14 -9.20
CA TYR A 35 -21.80 6.31 -8.53
C TYR A 35 -20.95 7.56 -8.75
N TYR A 36 -19.62 7.47 -8.58
CA TYR A 36 -18.75 8.64 -8.74
C TYR A 36 -18.49 9.01 -10.21
N LYS A 37 -18.57 8.04 -11.13
CA LYS A 37 -18.61 8.33 -12.56
C LYS A 37 -19.82 9.19 -12.92
N GLU A 38 -21.00 8.87 -12.42
CA GLU A 38 -22.23 9.67 -12.64
C GLU A 38 -22.14 11.08 -12.04
N LYS A 39 -21.33 11.26 -10.99
CA LYS A 39 -21.06 12.56 -10.37
C LYS A 39 -19.96 13.38 -11.07
N GLY A 40 -19.37 12.86 -12.14
CA GLY A 40 -18.36 13.58 -12.93
C GLY A 40 -16.95 13.56 -12.35
N TYR A 41 -16.59 12.55 -11.55
CA TYR A 41 -15.20 12.34 -11.14
C TYR A 41 -14.39 11.68 -12.26
N ASP A 42 -13.12 12.07 -12.39
CA ASP A 42 -12.18 11.59 -13.41
C ASP A 42 -11.56 10.23 -13.06
N GLY A 43 -11.57 9.87 -11.78
CA GLY A 43 -10.92 8.65 -11.31
C GLY A 43 -11.23 8.28 -9.86
N PHE A 44 -10.88 7.04 -9.52
CA PHE A 44 -11.01 6.49 -8.18
C PHE A 44 -9.67 5.90 -7.74
N ASN A 45 -9.07 6.47 -6.70
CA ASN A 45 -7.89 5.93 -6.05
C ASN A 45 -8.31 4.84 -5.05
N ILE A 46 -8.06 3.59 -5.43
CA ILE A 46 -8.35 2.40 -4.62
C ILE A 46 -7.32 2.14 -3.51
N GLY A 47 -6.47 3.12 -3.20
CA GLY A 47 -5.49 3.10 -2.12
C GLY A 47 -4.14 2.50 -2.52
N LEU A 48 -3.13 2.79 -1.72
CA LEU A 48 -1.76 2.28 -1.91
C LEU A 48 -1.70 0.76 -1.75
N PHE A 49 -0.78 0.15 -2.47
CA PHE A 49 -0.25 -1.17 -2.20
C PHE A 49 1.24 -1.02 -1.95
N VAL A 50 1.70 -1.34 -0.76
CA VAL A 50 3.12 -1.19 -0.38
C VAL A 50 3.89 -2.39 -0.96
N LEU A 51 5.04 -2.12 -1.59
CA LEU A 51 6.07 -3.10 -1.97
C LEU A 51 5.90 -3.93 -3.26
N SER A 52 5.26 -3.44 -4.32
CA SER A 52 5.56 -3.99 -5.66
C SER A 52 6.90 -3.43 -6.17
N GLY A 53 7.90 -4.29 -6.40
CA GLY A 53 9.15 -3.94 -7.10
C GLY A 53 10.34 -3.51 -6.22
N VAL A 54 10.27 -3.65 -4.89
CA VAL A 54 11.42 -3.38 -4.02
C VAL A 54 12.49 -4.47 -4.18
N GLY A 55 13.65 -4.09 -4.74
CA GLY A 55 14.79 -4.99 -4.98
C GLY A 55 15.04 -5.35 -6.45
N GLU A 56 14.25 -4.85 -7.39
CA GLU A 56 14.42 -5.17 -8.83
C GLU A 56 15.54 -4.37 -9.51
N THR A 57 16.02 -3.26 -8.93
CA THR A 57 16.93 -2.33 -9.63
C THR A 57 18.07 -1.74 -8.77
N THR A 58 18.37 -2.29 -7.60
CA THR A 58 19.40 -1.67 -6.75
C THR A 58 20.82 -2.13 -7.10
N GLN A 59 21.70 -1.16 -7.38
CA GLN A 59 23.14 -1.38 -7.59
C GLN A 59 23.94 -1.47 -6.28
N SER A 60 23.29 -1.50 -5.10
CA SER A 60 23.94 -1.41 -3.80
C SER A 60 23.48 -2.49 -2.82
N GLN A 61 24.40 -3.39 -2.47
CA GLN A 61 24.19 -4.50 -1.54
C GLN A 61 23.70 -4.05 -0.13
N ARG A 62 24.04 -2.83 0.30
CA ARG A 62 23.59 -2.31 1.62
C ARG A 62 22.14 -1.88 1.58
N LEU A 63 21.72 -1.23 0.50
CA LEU A 63 20.32 -0.85 0.29
C LEU A 63 19.44 -2.09 0.16
N ASP A 64 19.88 -3.09 -0.58
CA ASP A 64 19.13 -4.35 -0.74
C ASP A 64 18.86 -5.03 0.61
N LYS A 65 19.83 -5.03 1.52
CA LYS A 65 19.64 -5.59 2.87
C LYS A 65 18.57 -4.85 3.66
N ILE A 66 18.55 -3.51 3.61
CA ILE A 66 17.58 -2.68 4.33
C ILE A 66 16.18 -2.83 3.70
N LEU A 67 16.09 -2.79 2.37
CA LEU A 67 14.85 -2.96 1.61
C LEU A 67 14.24 -4.35 1.81
N ARG A 68 15.08 -5.39 1.84
CA ARG A 68 14.65 -6.75 2.17
C ARG A 68 14.16 -6.85 3.61
N TYR A 69 14.86 -6.24 4.57
CA TYR A 69 14.42 -6.19 5.96
C TYR A 69 13.02 -5.53 6.08
N LEU A 70 12.83 -4.37 5.45
CA LEU A 70 11.55 -3.68 5.40
C LEU A 70 10.45 -4.58 4.78
N SER A 71 10.75 -5.22 3.65
CA SER A 71 9.80 -6.10 2.96
C SER A 71 9.36 -7.28 3.82
N GLU A 72 10.29 -8.00 4.44
CA GLU A 72 9.96 -9.16 5.27
C GLU A 72 9.13 -8.78 6.51
N HIS A 73 9.45 -7.66 7.15
CA HIS A 73 8.70 -7.21 8.33
C HIS A 73 7.30 -6.76 7.94
N LEU A 74 7.16 -6.01 6.85
CA LEU A 74 5.86 -5.57 6.39
C LEU A 74 4.98 -6.73 5.88
N LYS A 75 5.56 -7.77 5.26
CA LYS A 75 4.81 -8.95 4.77
C LYS A 75 4.09 -9.69 5.90
N ARG A 76 4.64 -9.63 7.11
CA ARG A 76 4.06 -10.27 8.29
C ARG A 76 2.74 -9.63 8.74
N PHE A 77 2.58 -8.33 8.49
CA PHE A 77 1.40 -7.57 8.94
C PHE A 77 0.45 -7.21 7.80
N TYR A 78 0.92 -7.24 6.56
CA TYR A 78 0.13 -7.02 5.37
C TYR A 78 0.21 -8.23 4.44
N ASN A 79 -0.92 -8.92 4.23
CA ASN A 79 -1.05 -9.99 3.24
C ASN A 79 -1.03 -9.43 1.81
N PHE A 80 0.15 -9.03 1.35
CA PHE A 80 0.33 -8.20 0.17
C PHE A 80 -0.16 -8.84 -1.14
N GLN A 81 0.15 -10.11 -1.36
CA GLN A 81 -0.25 -10.79 -2.60
C GLN A 81 -1.77 -10.78 -2.81
N GLY A 82 -2.55 -10.92 -1.72
CA GLY A 82 -4.01 -10.87 -1.79
C GLY A 82 -4.56 -9.48 -2.15
N PHE A 83 -3.92 -8.42 -1.65
CA PHE A 83 -4.33 -7.04 -1.95
C PHE A 83 -4.04 -6.62 -3.39
N HIS A 84 -2.89 -7.01 -3.96
CA HIS A 84 -2.58 -6.71 -5.35
C HIS A 84 -3.58 -7.39 -6.28
N VAL A 85 -3.78 -8.71 -6.15
CA VAL A 85 -4.74 -9.47 -6.97
C VAL A 85 -6.17 -8.92 -6.81
N CYS A 86 -6.55 -8.53 -5.60
CA CYS A 86 -7.86 -7.92 -5.35
C CYS A 86 -8.04 -6.58 -6.09
N LYS A 87 -6.98 -5.80 -6.30
CA LYS A 87 -7.05 -4.51 -6.99
C LYS A 87 -6.87 -4.64 -8.50
N ASP A 88 -6.04 -5.57 -8.94
CA ASP A 88 -5.69 -5.77 -10.35
C ASP A 88 -6.89 -6.16 -11.21
N LYS A 89 -7.85 -6.90 -10.64
CA LYS A 89 -9.11 -7.28 -11.31
C LYS A 89 -9.96 -6.11 -11.82
N PHE A 90 -9.72 -4.89 -11.32
CA PHE A 90 -10.41 -3.69 -11.78
C PHE A 90 -9.65 -2.97 -12.91
N ASN A 91 -8.55 -3.55 -13.40
CA ASN A 91 -7.67 -2.98 -14.42
C ASN A 91 -7.24 -1.53 -14.11
N PRO A 92 -6.65 -1.26 -12.93
CA PRO A 92 -6.30 0.10 -12.53
C PRO A 92 -5.08 0.61 -13.30
N ARG A 93 -4.97 1.94 -13.43
CA ARG A 93 -3.72 2.57 -13.83
C ARG A 93 -2.76 2.63 -12.64
N TRP A 94 -1.79 1.73 -12.62
CA TRP A 94 -0.73 1.72 -11.60
C TRP A 94 0.13 2.99 -11.67
N LYS A 95 0.28 3.67 -10.53
CA LYS A 95 1.14 4.86 -10.37
C LYS A 95 2.14 4.59 -9.24
N PRO A 96 3.46 4.72 -9.48
CA PRO A 96 4.45 4.47 -8.43
C PRO A 96 4.32 5.51 -7.30
N ARG A 97 4.76 5.11 -6.11
CA ARG A 97 4.95 5.98 -4.95
C ARG A 97 6.36 5.76 -4.41
N TYR A 98 7.02 6.86 -4.06
CA TYR A 98 8.42 6.84 -3.68
C TYR A 98 8.58 7.33 -2.24
N LEU A 99 9.48 6.69 -1.50
CA LEU A 99 9.94 7.17 -0.21
C LEU A 99 11.17 8.06 -0.42
N VAL A 100 11.06 9.34 -0.07
CA VAL A 100 12.16 10.30 -0.14
C VAL A 100 12.79 10.43 1.24
N TYR A 101 14.11 10.32 1.32
CA TYR A 101 14.88 10.39 2.56
C TYR A 101 16.21 11.10 2.32
N SER A 102 16.73 11.76 3.35
CA SER A 102 17.84 12.71 3.22
C SER A 102 19.19 12.05 2.91
N SER A 103 19.41 10.81 3.38
CA SER A 103 20.63 10.04 3.09
C SER A 103 20.48 8.55 3.37
N LEU A 104 21.30 7.73 2.72
CA LEU A 104 21.36 6.28 2.96
C LEU A 104 21.67 5.92 4.43
N ARG A 105 22.38 6.80 5.14
CA ARG A 105 22.71 6.59 6.57
C ARG A 105 21.50 6.75 7.48
N GLY A 106 20.54 7.61 7.11
CA GLY A 106 19.30 7.80 7.86
C GLY A 106 18.17 6.85 7.47
N LEU A 107 18.34 6.04 6.42
CA LEU A 107 17.30 5.12 5.96
C LEU A 107 16.85 4.12 7.05
N PRO A 108 17.73 3.53 7.88
CA PRO A 108 17.30 2.66 8.98
C PRO A 108 16.38 3.37 9.97
N ASP A 109 16.69 4.61 10.35
CA ASP A 109 15.86 5.39 11.29
C ASP A 109 14.49 5.71 10.69
N VAL A 110 14.44 6.05 9.40
CA VAL A 110 13.19 6.26 8.66
C VAL A 110 12.35 4.99 8.62
N VAL A 111 12.97 3.83 8.38
CA VAL A 111 12.29 2.52 8.40
C VAL A 111 11.69 2.25 9.78
N VAL A 112 12.45 2.44 10.86
CA VAL A 112 11.95 2.26 12.23
C VAL A 112 10.81 3.23 12.53
N ALA A 113 10.91 4.49 12.09
CA ALA A 113 9.86 5.49 12.27
C ALA A 113 8.55 5.10 11.55
N ILE A 114 8.63 4.58 10.32
CA ILE A 114 7.47 4.09 9.57
C ILE A 114 6.81 2.93 10.31
N ILE A 115 7.59 1.94 10.77
CA ILE A 115 7.06 0.80 11.50
C ILE A 115 6.38 1.26 12.81
N ARG A 116 6.99 2.19 13.54
CA ARG A 116 6.39 2.77 14.76
C ARG A 116 5.08 3.49 14.48
N ALA A 117 5.03 4.29 13.42
CA ALA A 117 3.83 5.03 13.06
C ALA A 117 2.66 4.10 12.67
N ASP A 118 2.95 2.98 11.99
CA ASP A 118 1.97 1.99 11.57
C ASP A 118 1.50 1.08 12.71
N SER A 119 2.45 0.59 13.53
CA SER A 119 2.19 -0.37 14.60
C SER A 119 1.66 0.25 15.90
N GLY A 120 1.77 1.56 16.06
CA GLY A 120 1.52 2.24 17.32
C GLY A 120 2.41 1.67 18.44
N ASP A 121 1.83 1.35 19.59
CA ASP A 121 2.55 0.79 20.74
C ASP A 121 3.02 -0.67 20.56
N ARG A 122 2.67 -1.31 19.44
CA ARG A 122 2.99 -2.74 19.16
C ARG A 122 4.29 -2.94 18.39
N LEU A 123 5.19 -1.97 18.41
CA LEU A 123 6.50 -2.06 17.77
C LEU A 123 7.25 -3.36 18.11
N LEU A 124 7.14 -3.83 19.36
CA LEU A 124 7.83 -5.04 19.81
C LEU A 124 7.35 -6.31 19.11
N ASP A 125 6.13 -6.34 18.58
CA ASP A 125 5.61 -7.48 17.81
C ASP A 125 6.30 -7.60 16.45
N TYR A 126 6.83 -6.49 15.92
CA TYR A 126 7.64 -6.49 14.71
C TYR A 126 9.06 -7.04 14.95
N LEU A 127 9.59 -6.90 16.17
CA LEU A 127 10.98 -7.29 16.50
C LEU A 127 11.12 -8.72 17.03
N LYS A 128 10.01 -9.42 17.33
CA LYS A 128 10.04 -10.81 17.81
C LYS A 128 10.25 -11.80 16.64
N PRO A 129 11.37 -12.54 16.59
CA PRO A 129 11.54 -13.61 15.61
C PRO A 129 10.64 -14.80 15.96
N GLY A 130 9.86 -15.29 14.99
CA GLY A 130 9.13 -16.57 15.10
C GLY A 130 7.91 -16.55 16.01
N SER A 131 6.76 -16.17 15.44
CA SER A 131 5.44 -16.66 15.85
C SER A 131 4.56 -16.73 14.62
#